data_AF-A0A0B1SLR2-F1
#
_entry.id   AF-A0A0B1SLR2-F1
#
_cell.length_a   1.000
_cell.length_b   1.000
_cell.length_c   1.000
_cell.angle_alpha   90.00
_cell.angle_beta   90.00
_cell.angle_gamma   90.00
#
_symmetry.space_group_name_H-M   'P 1'
#
loop_
_entity.id
_entity.type
_entity.pdbx_description
1 polymer ?
#
loop_
_entity_poly.entity_id
_entity_poly.type
_entity_poly.pdbx_seq_one_letter_code
_entity_poly.pdbx_strand_id
1 'polypeptide(L)'
;ICGSHEVNVAKCVHGILSDVLRYHEENPSVWPQWELGNQYISRIASRVDSRAHGELLLMLQLLLPGTNNFYYGDELGMMDLDSDSEVPRQRGAMQWADAYEGGFTSAEQSQVPINEDYRQYNWGVSDQHYGVAIASIAIRFQDEWKKEKSTLKMFSKLSKLRTKDDTLMSGHTLLGELSGEAFTIVRYSKTGNDFIGSVSTSC
;
A
#
# COMPACT_ATOMS: atom_id res chain seq x y z
N ILE A 1 9.99 -7.24 -8.21
CA ILE A 1 10.87 -6.51 -7.25
C ILE A 1 12.04 -7.43 -6.94
N CYS A 2 11.76 -8.61 -6.41
CA CYS A 2 12.70 -9.74 -6.38
C CYS A 2 12.55 -10.56 -7.66
N GLY A 3 13.65 -11.07 -8.20
CA GLY A 3 13.63 -11.87 -9.43
C GLY A 3 12.96 -13.22 -9.22
N SER A 4 12.43 -13.84 -10.29
CA SER A 4 11.86 -15.21 -10.23
C SER A 4 12.86 -16.29 -9.79
N HIS A 5 14.15 -15.95 -9.73
CA HIS A 5 15.24 -16.82 -9.30
C HIS A 5 15.67 -16.61 -7.84
N GLU A 6 15.10 -15.64 -7.13
CA GLU A 6 15.44 -15.41 -5.73
C GLU A 6 14.64 -16.34 -4.82
N VAL A 7 15.35 -17.26 -4.18
CA VAL A 7 14.81 -18.33 -3.33
C VAL A 7 14.07 -17.79 -2.09
N ASN A 8 14.30 -16.52 -1.72
CA ASN A 8 13.68 -15.92 -0.53
C ASN A 8 13.40 -14.41 -0.74
N VAL A 9 12.13 -14.06 -0.84
CA VAL A 9 11.65 -12.68 -1.03
C VAL A 9 12.07 -11.78 0.14
N ALA A 10 12.00 -12.28 1.38
CA ALA A 10 12.40 -11.51 2.55
C ALA A 10 13.90 -11.16 2.51
N LYS A 11 14.75 -12.08 2.05
CA LYS A 11 16.19 -11.82 1.88
C LYS A 11 16.46 -10.75 0.82
N CYS A 12 15.77 -10.80 -0.31
CA CYS A 12 15.89 -9.79 -1.36
C CYS A 12 15.42 -8.40 -0.86
N VAL A 13 14.23 -8.33 -0.24
CA VAL A 13 13.70 -7.08 0.30
C VAL A 13 14.63 -6.52 1.38
N HIS A 14 15.09 -7.37 2.30
CA HIS A 14 16.05 -6.99 3.33
C HIS A 14 17.35 -6.44 2.74
N GLY A 15 17.92 -7.09 1.72
CA GLY A 15 19.13 -6.62 1.03
C GLY A 15 18.94 -5.25 0.38
N ILE A 16 17.87 -5.08 -0.40
CA ILE A 16 17.55 -3.79 -1.05
C ILE A 16 17.37 -2.69 -0.01
N LEU A 17 16.58 -2.95 1.04
CA LEU A 17 16.34 -1.96 2.09
C LEU A 17 17.63 -1.63 2.84
N SER A 18 18.45 -2.63 3.18
CA SER A 18 19.72 -2.44 3.87
C SER A 18 20.66 -1.54 3.07
N ASP A 19 20.78 -1.77 1.77
CA ASP A 19 21.66 -0.99 0.90
C ASP A 19 21.17 0.45 0.74
N VAL A 20 19.88 0.64 0.47
CA VAL A 20 19.29 1.97 0.29
C VAL A 20 19.32 2.77 1.59
N LEU A 21 18.95 2.18 2.73
CA LEU A 21 18.95 2.86 4.02
C LEU A 21 20.36 3.27 4.44
N ARG A 22 21.36 2.39 4.27
CA ARG A 22 22.76 2.71 4.53
C ARG A 22 23.24 3.88 3.66
N TYR A 23 22.92 3.87 2.36
CA TYR A 23 23.30 4.95 1.46
C TYR A 23 22.76 6.31 1.94
N HIS A 24 21.50 6.37 2.36
CA HIS A 24 20.89 7.62 2.85
C HIS A 24 21.40 8.03 4.24
N GLU A 25 21.83 7.09 5.08
CA GLU A 25 22.49 7.40 6.36
C GLU A 25 23.87 8.02 6.15
N GLU A 26 24.63 7.53 5.17
CA GLU A 26 25.94 8.08 4.80
C GLU A 26 25.82 9.42 4.04
N ASN A 27 24.66 9.68 3.41
CA ASN A 27 24.42 10.87 2.58
C ASN A 27 23.16 11.64 3.03
N PRO A 28 23.19 12.32 4.20
CA PRO A 28 22.01 12.96 4.79
C PRO A 28 21.45 14.15 3.98
N SER A 29 22.22 14.68 3.02
CA SER A 29 21.74 15.73 2.10
C SER A 29 20.80 15.19 1.02
N VAL A 30 20.79 13.87 0.79
CA VAL A 30 19.97 13.22 -0.24
C VAL A 30 18.70 12.68 0.40
N TRP A 31 17.56 13.29 0.08
CA TRP A 31 16.26 12.88 0.62
C TRP A 31 15.74 11.61 -0.07
N PRO A 32 15.41 10.53 0.67
CA PRO A 32 14.89 9.29 0.07
C PRO A 32 13.49 9.47 -0.52
N GLN A 33 13.23 8.79 -1.63
CA GLN A 33 11.90 8.67 -2.23
C GLN A 33 11.59 7.21 -2.53
N TRP A 34 10.39 6.77 -2.13
CA TRP A 34 9.92 5.41 -2.34
C TRP A 34 8.73 5.39 -3.28
N GLU A 35 8.81 4.58 -4.32
CA GLU A 35 7.74 4.36 -5.28
C GLU A 35 7.63 2.87 -5.57
N LEU A 36 6.53 2.26 -5.13
CA LEU A 36 6.25 0.85 -5.41
C LEU A 36 5.29 0.68 -6.60
N GLY A 37 4.60 1.71 -7.06
CA GLY A 37 3.59 1.61 -8.12
C GLY A 37 3.60 2.85 -9.01
N ASN A 38 3.31 2.67 -10.30
CA ASN A 38 3.07 3.77 -11.24
C ASN A 38 2.34 3.30 -12.50
N GLN A 39 2.11 4.23 -13.42
CA GLN A 39 1.40 4.00 -14.69
C GLN A 39 2.12 3.12 -15.72
N TYR A 40 3.36 2.69 -15.47
CA TYR A 40 4.18 1.91 -16.40
C TYR A 40 4.42 0.48 -15.91
N ILE A 41 4.23 0.22 -14.62
CA ILE A 41 4.44 -1.09 -14.01
C ILE A 41 3.10 -1.67 -13.55
N SER A 42 2.99 -3.00 -13.56
CA SER A 42 1.84 -3.72 -13.00
C SER A 42 1.58 -3.28 -11.55
N ARG A 43 0.31 -3.22 -11.14
CA ARG A 43 -0.12 -2.81 -9.79
C ARG A 43 0.49 -3.71 -8.72
N ILE A 44 0.74 -3.15 -7.53
CA ILE A 44 1.48 -3.84 -6.48
C ILE A 44 0.83 -5.17 -6.08
N ALA A 45 -0.49 -5.17 -5.90
CA ALA A 45 -1.28 -6.34 -5.53
C ALA A 45 -1.22 -7.45 -6.60
N SER A 46 -1.15 -7.08 -7.88
CA SER A 46 -1.03 -8.03 -8.99
C SER A 46 0.39 -8.58 -9.14
N ARG A 47 1.42 -7.76 -8.91
CA ARG A 47 2.81 -8.22 -8.98
C ARG A 47 3.18 -9.24 -7.90
N VAL A 48 2.55 -9.14 -6.73
CA VAL A 48 2.74 -10.08 -5.62
C VAL A 48 1.62 -11.10 -5.51
N ASP A 49 0.69 -11.10 -6.48
CA ASP A 49 -0.46 -12.00 -6.58
C ASP A 49 -1.28 -12.12 -5.28
N SER A 50 -1.38 -11.01 -4.54
CA SER A 50 -2.03 -11.01 -3.23
C SER A 50 -2.28 -9.59 -2.73
N ARG A 51 -3.55 -9.28 -2.44
CA ARG A 51 -3.92 -8.01 -1.79
C ARG A 51 -3.33 -7.86 -0.40
N ALA A 52 -3.26 -8.95 0.36
CA ALA A 52 -2.68 -8.93 1.70
C ALA A 52 -1.17 -8.60 1.66
N HIS A 53 -0.41 -9.23 0.77
CA HIS A 53 1.00 -8.88 0.59
C HIS A 53 1.17 -7.46 0.00
N GLY A 54 0.27 -7.02 -0.88
CA GLY A 54 0.24 -5.65 -1.37
C GLY A 54 0.02 -4.62 -0.25
N GLU A 55 -0.93 -4.90 0.66
CA GLU A 55 -1.19 -4.09 1.85
C GLU A 55 0.04 -4.01 2.76
N LEU A 56 0.72 -5.14 3.01
CA LEU A 56 1.96 -5.17 3.80
C LEU A 56 3.08 -4.32 3.16
N LEU A 57 3.21 -4.34 1.83
CA LEU A 57 4.20 -3.50 1.13
C LEU A 57 3.85 -2.01 1.19
N LEU A 58 2.56 -1.66 1.19
CA LEU A 58 2.12 -0.28 1.40
C LEU A 58 2.36 0.19 2.83
N MET A 59 2.12 -0.69 3.83
CA MET A 59 2.50 -0.43 5.23
C MET A 59 3.99 -0.16 5.34
N LEU A 60 4.81 -1.03 4.74
CA LEU A 60 6.26 -0.88 4.70
C LEU A 60 6.67 0.47 4.08
N GLN A 61 6.12 0.82 2.91
CA GLN A 61 6.38 2.11 2.27
C GLN A 61 6.03 3.29 3.20
N LEU A 62 4.87 3.25 3.86
CA LEU A 62 4.47 4.29 4.84
C LEU A 62 5.40 4.39 6.06
N LEU A 63 6.13 3.33 6.41
CA LEU A 63 7.06 3.29 7.55
C LEU A 63 8.49 3.70 7.18
N LEU A 64 8.87 3.69 5.90
CA LEU A 64 10.21 4.06 5.45
C LEU A 64 10.48 5.57 5.56
N PRO A 65 11.74 6.01 5.75
CA PRO A 65 12.08 7.43 5.88
C PRO A 65 11.94 8.15 4.53
N GLY A 66 11.67 9.46 4.53
CA GLY A 66 11.62 10.26 3.31
C GLY A 66 10.23 10.45 2.71
N THR A 67 10.15 10.56 1.39
CA THR A 67 8.91 10.83 0.65
C THR A 67 8.34 9.55 0.05
N ASN A 68 7.05 9.32 0.25
CA ASN A 68 6.36 8.17 -0.32
C ASN A 68 5.47 8.60 -1.50
N ASN A 69 5.62 7.91 -2.63
CA ASN A 69 4.80 8.08 -3.82
C ASN A 69 3.91 6.84 -4.01
N PHE A 70 2.60 7.04 -3.93
CA PHE A 70 1.59 5.99 -4.08
C PHE A 70 0.82 6.17 -5.39
N TYR A 71 0.60 5.07 -6.11
CA TYR A 71 -0.21 5.08 -7.30
C TYR A 71 -1.69 4.92 -6.93
N TYR A 72 -2.57 5.68 -7.60
CA TYR A 72 -3.99 5.65 -7.27
C TYR A 72 -4.56 4.23 -7.33
N GLY A 73 -5.41 3.88 -6.37
CA GLY A 73 -6.00 2.56 -6.26
C GLY A 73 -5.13 1.55 -5.51
N ASP A 74 -3.83 1.78 -5.31
CA ASP A 74 -3.03 0.89 -4.47
C ASP A 74 -3.56 0.92 -3.02
N GLU A 75 -4.05 2.07 -2.54
CA GLU A 75 -4.71 2.22 -1.23
C GLU A 75 -6.00 1.38 -1.09
N LEU A 76 -6.63 1.01 -2.21
CA LEU A 76 -7.78 0.10 -2.25
C LEU A 76 -7.37 -1.36 -2.49
N GLY A 77 -6.09 -1.61 -2.79
CA GLY A 77 -5.64 -2.92 -3.27
C GLY A 77 -6.17 -3.25 -4.66
N MET A 78 -6.33 -2.24 -5.53
CA MET A 78 -6.70 -2.44 -6.93
C MET A 78 -5.69 -3.34 -7.63
N MET A 79 -6.20 -4.27 -8.43
CA MET A 79 -5.41 -5.15 -9.28
C MET A 79 -5.42 -4.67 -10.73
N ASP A 80 -4.42 -5.11 -11.48
CA ASP A 80 -4.37 -4.99 -12.93
C ASP A 80 -5.69 -5.47 -13.55
N LEU A 81 -6.08 -4.81 -14.64
CA LEU A 81 -7.10 -5.32 -15.55
C LEU A 81 -6.66 -6.63 -16.20
N ASP A 82 -7.63 -7.31 -16.81
CA ASP A 82 -7.38 -8.51 -17.59
C ASP A 82 -6.40 -8.27 -18.75
N SER A 83 -5.77 -9.35 -19.19
CA SER A 83 -4.72 -9.29 -20.22
C SER A 83 -5.19 -8.85 -21.59
N ASP A 84 -6.50 -8.92 -21.85
CA ASP A 84 -7.17 -8.53 -23.09
C ASP A 84 -7.68 -7.08 -23.09
N SER A 85 -7.43 -6.32 -22.02
CA SER A 85 -7.78 -4.91 -21.92
C SER A 85 -7.20 -4.06 -23.06
N GLU A 86 -8.02 -3.15 -23.61
CA GLU A 86 -7.63 -2.20 -24.65
C GLU A 86 -6.62 -1.15 -24.16
N VAL A 87 -6.57 -0.91 -22.85
CA VAL A 87 -5.60 -0.02 -22.20
C VAL A 87 -4.56 -0.82 -21.42
N PRO A 88 -3.36 -0.27 -21.14
CA PRO A 88 -2.39 -0.92 -20.26
C PRO A 88 -3.04 -1.33 -18.93
N ARG A 89 -2.80 -2.58 -18.50
CA ARG A 89 -3.57 -3.22 -17.43
C ARG A 89 -3.60 -2.47 -16.10
N GLN A 90 -2.54 -1.73 -15.78
CA GLN A 90 -2.46 -0.93 -14.56
C GLN A 90 -3.28 0.37 -14.62
N ARG A 91 -3.79 0.78 -15.79
CA ARG A 91 -4.45 2.08 -16.05
C ARG A 91 -5.99 1.99 -16.08
N GLY A 92 -6.57 0.99 -15.41
CA GLY A 92 -8.02 0.88 -15.28
C GLY A 92 -8.65 2.00 -14.46
N ALA A 93 -9.94 2.24 -14.69
CA ALA A 93 -10.72 3.27 -14.01
C ALA A 93 -10.68 3.10 -12.48
N MET A 94 -10.71 4.22 -11.76
CA MET A 94 -10.77 4.22 -10.29
C MET A 94 -12.11 3.66 -9.81
N GLN A 95 -12.07 2.80 -8.79
CA GLN A 95 -13.24 2.09 -8.25
C GLN A 95 -13.84 2.90 -7.07
N TRP A 96 -14.73 3.85 -7.35
CA TRP A 96 -15.31 4.74 -6.34
C TRP A 96 -16.45 4.10 -5.54
N ALA A 97 -17.34 3.38 -6.20
CA ALA A 97 -18.55 2.84 -5.58
C ALA A 97 -19.04 1.55 -6.24
N ASP A 98 -19.96 0.85 -5.59
CA ASP A 98 -20.78 -0.20 -6.20
C ASP A 98 -21.88 0.42 -7.09
N ALA A 99 -21.43 1.12 -8.14
CA ALA A 99 -22.26 1.80 -9.12
C ALA A 99 -21.78 1.46 -10.55
N TYR A 100 -22.54 1.86 -11.57
CA TYR A 100 -22.14 1.69 -12.97
C TYR A 100 -20.72 2.26 -13.21
N GLU A 101 -19.87 1.50 -13.92
CA GLU A 101 -18.45 1.81 -14.13
C GLU A 101 -17.70 2.18 -12.84
N GLY A 102 -18.07 1.56 -11.71
CA GLY A 102 -17.51 1.83 -10.39
C GLY A 102 -17.69 3.27 -9.91
N GLY A 103 -18.65 4.01 -10.48
CA GLY A 103 -18.83 5.44 -10.23
C GLY A 103 -17.80 6.34 -10.92
N PHE A 104 -16.98 5.81 -11.84
CA PHE A 104 -16.01 6.60 -12.61
C PHE A 104 -16.67 7.49 -13.66
N THR A 105 -17.68 6.97 -14.36
CA THR A 105 -18.38 7.69 -15.43
C THR A 105 -19.86 7.30 -15.49
N SER A 106 -20.69 8.21 -16.01
CA SER A 106 -22.07 7.95 -16.36
C SER A 106 -22.27 7.84 -17.88
N ALA A 107 -21.20 7.89 -18.67
CA ALA A 107 -21.26 7.76 -20.11
C ALA A 107 -21.60 6.33 -20.53
N GLU A 108 -22.40 6.17 -21.57
CA GLU A 108 -22.78 4.85 -22.10
C GLU A 108 -21.57 4.07 -22.65
N GLN A 109 -20.52 4.78 -23.10
CA GLN A 109 -19.28 4.18 -23.58
C GLN A 109 -18.08 4.76 -22.82
N SER A 110 -17.46 3.94 -21.96
CA SER A 110 -16.19 4.27 -21.31
C SER A 110 -15.02 3.87 -22.20
N GLN A 111 -14.05 4.79 -22.38
CA GLN A 111 -12.76 4.48 -23.04
C GLN A 111 -11.75 3.87 -22.07
N VAL A 112 -12.02 3.94 -20.77
CA VAL A 112 -11.15 3.39 -19.73
C VAL A 112 -11.92 2.26 -19.06
N PRO A 113 -11.54 0.99 -19.30
CA PRO A 113 -12.21 -0.14 -18.66
C PRO A 113 -12.00 -0.11 -17.14
N ILE A 114 -12.97 -0.66 -16.43
CA ILE A 114 -12.90 -0.91 -15.00
C ILE A 114 -12.64 -2.39 -14.72
N ASN A 115 -11.99 -2.71 -13.61
CA ASN A 115 -11.80 -4.09 -13.18
C ASN A 115 -13.15 -4.71 -12.78
N GLU A 116 -13.40 -5.97 -13.13
CA GLU A 116 -14.65 -6.69 -12.87
C GLU A 116 -15.01 -6.76 -11.37
N ASP A 117 -14.00 -6.70 -10.50
CA ASP A 117 -14.16 -6.83 -9.05
C ASP A 117 -14.50 -5.51 -8.33
N TYR A 118 -14.79 -4.42 -9.06
CA TYR A 118 -15.05 -3.10 -8.48
C TYR A 118 -16.15 -3.07 -7.43
N ARG A 119 -17.13 -3.98 -7.51
CA ARG A 119 -18.20 -4.08 -6.50
C ARG A 119 -17.70 -4.52 -5.14
N GLN A 120 -16.62 -5.31 -5.11
CA GLN A 120 -16.01 -5.82 -3.88
C GLN A 120 -14.90 -4.89 -3.35
N TYR A 121 -14.15 -4.24 -4.25
CA TYR A 121 -12.93 -3.50 -3.92
C TYR A 121 -13.00 -2.00 -4.27
N ASN A 122 -14.11 -1.33 -3.93
CA ASN A 122 -14.24 0.11 -4.13
C ASN A 122 -14.01 0.95 -2.87
N TRP A 123 -13.86 2.26 -3.08
CA TRP A 123 -13.77 3.27 -2.03
C TRP A 123 -14.98 3.24 -1.08
N GLY A 124 -16.21 3.27 -1.62
CA GLY A 124 -17.44 3.34 -0.82
C GLY A 124 -17.62 2.17 0.17
N VAL A 125 -17.25 0.96 -0.24
CA VAL A 125 -17.22 -0.22 0.64
C VAL A 125 -16.10 -0.11 1.69
N SER A 126 -14.96 0.46 1.31
CA SER A 126 -13.76 0.56 2.16
C SER A 126 -13.81 1.72 3.19
N ASP A 127 -14.55 2.79 2.91
CA ASP A 127 -14.56 4.07 3.62
C ASP A 127 -15.84 4.34 4.43
N GLN A 128 -16.57 3.32 4.91
CA GLN A 128 -17.88 3.47 5.60
C GLN A 128 -17.95 4.43 6.82
N HIS A 129 -16.91 5.21 7.15
CA HIS A 129 -16.97 6.38 8.02
C HIS A 129 -17.76 7.57 7.41
N TYR A 130 -17.94 7.64 6.08
CA TYR A 130 -18.79 8.63 5.39
C TYR A 130 -19.88 7.94 4.54
N GLY A 131 -20.75 7.18 5.20
CA GLY A 131 -21.82 6.44 4.52
C GLY A 131 -22.90 7.36 3.95
N VAL A 132 -22.93 7.54 2.63
CA VAL A 132 -24.22 7.73 1.92
C VAL A 132 -24.86 6.35 1.85
N ALA A 133 -25.84 6.14 2.72
CA ALA A 133 -26.64 4.93 2.73
C ALA A 133 -27.53 4.89 1.48
N ILE A 134 -27.07 4.21 0.43
CA ILE A 134 -27.96 3.51 -0.49
C ILE A 134 -27.78 2.02 -0.20
N ALA A 135 -28.36 1.61 0.93
CA ALA A 135 -28.37 0.23 1.35
C ALA A 135 -29.40 -0.54 0.51
N SER A 136 -28.94 -1.08 -0.62
CA SER A 136 -29.61 -2.21 -1.25
C SER A 136 -29.44 -3.42 -0.34
N ILE A 137 -30.54 -3.76 0.33
CA ILE A 137 -30.75 -4.98 1.10
C ILE A 137 -30.41 -6.17 0.21
N ALA A 138 -29.21 -6.72 0.35
CA ALA A 138 -28.98 -8.16 0.31
C ALA A 138 -27.53 -8.49 0.70
N ILE A 139 -27.42 -9.44 1.62
CA ILE A 139 -26.34 -10.44 1.73
C ILE A 139 -25.17 -10.16 2.72
N ARG A 140 -24.99 -11.17 3.60
CA ARG A 140 -23.76 -11.68 4.25
C ARG A 140 -23.34 -11.12 5.64
N PHE A 141 -23.81 -11.84 6.66
CA PHE A 141 -23.28 -11.97 8.04
C PHE A 141 -21.80 -12.41 8.15
N GLN A 142 -21.08 -12.62 7.04
CA GLN A 142 -19.64 -12.95 7.01
C GLN A 142 -18.74 -11.78 6.58
N ASP A 143 -19.31 -10.64 6.16
CA ASP A 143 -18.56 -9.48 5.64
C ASP A 143 -18.22 -8.41 6.69
N GLU A 144 -18.67 -8.55 7.94
CA GLU A 144 -18.40 -7.53 8.98
C GLU A 144 -16.90 -7.41 9.33
N TRP A 145 -16.17 -8.53 9.34
CA TRP A 145 -14.71 -8.52 9.60
C TRP A 145 -13.90 -7.91 8.46
N LYS A 146 -14.34 -8.09 7.20
CA LYS A 146 -13.72 -7.46 6.02
C LYS A 146 -13.99 -5.95 5.98
N LYS A 147 -15.14 -5.51 6.52
CA LYS A 147 -15.46 -4.08 6.66
C LYS A 147 -14.62 -3.42 7.75
N GLU A 148 -14.26 -4.12 8.83
CA GLU A 148 -13.39 -3.58 9.87
C GLU A 148 -11.92 -3.44 9.44
N LYS A 149 -11.43 -4.35 8.59
CA LYS A 149 -10.04 -4.40 8.11
C LYS A 149 -9.98 -4.22 6.60
N SER A 150 -9.78 -2.98 6.15
CA SER A 150 -9.52 -2.64 4.74
C SER A 150 -8.16 -1.97 4.58
N THR A 151 -7.52 -2.22 3.44
CA THR A 151 -6.26 -1.58 3.03
C THR A 151 -6.39 -0.06 3.09
N LEU A 152 -7.55 0.50 2.72
CA LEU A 152 -7.80 1.94 2.80
C LEU A 152 -7.78 2.46 4.24
N LYS A 153 -8.37 1.72 5.19
CA LYS A 153 -8.36 2.11 6.61
C LYS A 153 -6.96 2.02 7.20
N MET A 154 -6.22 0.97 6.86
CA MET A 154 -4.80 0.85 7.20
C MET A 154 -4.04 2.07 6.65
N PHE A 155 -4.17 2.35 5.36
CA PHE A 155 -3.47 3.41 4.66
C PHE A 155 -3.79 4.79 5.26
N SER A 156 -5.07 5.05 5.53
CA SER A 156 -5.55 6.29 6.16
C SER A 156 -5.01 6.45 7.59
N LYS A 157 -5.05 5.38 8.40
CA LYS A 157 -4.54 5.41 9.77
C LYS A 157 -3.03 5.61 9.81
N LEU A 158 -2.26 4.88 9.01
CA LEU A 158 -0.80 5.01 8.97
C LEU A 158 -0.35 6.33 8.34
N SER A 159 -1.03 6.82 7.31
CA SER A 159 -0.75 8.15 6.75
C SER A 159 -0.99 9.25 7.79
N LYS A 160 -2.11 9.17 8.53
CA LYS A 160 -2.39 10.09 9.65
C LYS A 160 -1.37 9.96 10.77
N LEU A 161 -0.97 8.73 11.13
CA LEU A 161 0.04 8.48 12.16
C LEU A 161 1.38 9.12 11.75
N ARG A 162 1.80 8.91 10.50
CA ARG A 162 3.00 9.51 9.93
C ARG A 162 2.95 11.04 10.03
N THR A 163 1.84 11.69 9.69
CA THR A 163 1.75 13.17 9.81
C THR A 163 1.79 13.70 11.24
N LYS A 164 1.52 12.86 12.25
CA LYS A 164 1.44 13.26 13.66
C LYS A 164 2.68 12.90 14.47
N ASP A 165 3.50 11.99 13.97
CA ASP A 165 4.62 11.41 14.69
C ASP A 165 5.94 11.81 14.02
N ASP A 166 6.71 12.65 14.71
CA ASP A 166 8.01 13.14 14.21
C ASP A 166 9.01 12.00 13.98
N THR A 167 8.90 10.90 14.73
CA THR A 167 9.76 9.72 14.57
C THR A 167 9.52 9.04 13.22
N LEU A 168 8.27 8.96 12.77
CA LEU A 168 7.94 8.44 11.44
C LEU A 168 8.28 9.43 10.31
N MET A 169 8.16 10.74 10.56
CA MET A 169 8.49 11.77 9.56
C MET A 169 9.98 11.92 9.31
N SER A 170 10.76 12.14 10.37
CA SER A 170 12.17 12.54 10.28
C SER A 170 13.09 11.74 11.19
N GLY A 171 12.56 10.82 11.99
CA GLY A 171 13.35 9.92 12.82
C GLY A 171 14.24 8.98 11.99
N HIS A 172 15.29 8.48 12.65
CA HIS A 172 16.21 7.50 12.08
C HIS A 172 15.51 6.15 11.89
N THR A 173 16.08 5.31 11.02
CA THR A 173 15.57 3.99 10.71
C THR A 173 16.63 2.95 11.04
N LEU A 174 16.28 1.96 11.85
CA LEU A 174 17.09 0.77 12.08
C LEU A 174 16.41 -0.42 11.42
N LEU A 175 17.14 -1.10 10.54
CA LEU A 175 16.73 -2.37 9.97
C LEU A 175 17.33 -3.50 10.82
N GLY A 176 16.48 -4.35 11.38
CA GLY A 176 16.91 -5.51 12.16
C GLY A 176 17.56 -6.60 11.29
N GLU A 177 18.23 -7.54 11.93
CA GLU A 177 18.78 -8.71 11.24
C GLU A 177 17.67 -9.59 10.65
N LEU A 178 17.97 -10.21 9.51
CA LEU A 178 17.07 -11.19 8.90
C LEU A 178 17.10 -12.47 9.73
N SER A 179 15.98 -12.80 10.38
CA SER A 179 15.80 -14.03 11.13
C SER A 179 14.79 -14.93 10.41
N GLY A 180 15.29 -15.92 9.68
CA GLY A 180 14.46 -16.79 8.84
C GLY A 180 13.89 -16.03 7.64
N GLU A 181 12.57 -15.82 7.63
CA GLU A 181 11.84 -15.10 6.57
C GLU A 181 11.28 -13.76 7.03
N ALA A 182 11.68 -13.29 8.22
CA ALA A 182 11.19 -12.04 8.79
C ALA A 182 12.35 -11.12 9.18
N PHE A 183 12.08 -9.82 9.12
CA PHE A 183 12.95 -8.76 9.61
C PHE A 183 12.08 -7.66 10.22
N THR A 184 12.71 -6.83 11.06
CA THR A 184 12.03 -5.73 11.75
C THR A 184 12.52 -4.39 11.26
N ILE A 185 11.63 -3.39 11.21
CA ILE A 185 12.01 -2.00 10.98
C ILE A 185 11.61 -1.20 12.21
N VAL A 186 12.57 -0.45 12.75
CA VAL A 186 12.35 0.41 13.90
C VAL A 186 12.60 1.85 13.48
N ARG A 187 11.64 2.73 13.76
CA ARG A 187 11.81 4.18 13.62
C ARG A 187 12.04 4.74 15.01
N TYR A 188 13.08 5.57 15.17
CA TYR A 188 13.40 6.18 16.46
C TYR A 188 13.84 7.63 16.28
N SER A 189 13.44 8.48 17.23
CA SER A 189 13.91 9.86 17.31
C SER A 189 15.09 9.92 18.28
N LYS A 190 16.12 10.70 17.92
CA LYS A 190 17.28 10.93 18.77
C LYS A 190 17.18 12.31 19.39
N THR A 191 16.43 12.44 20.47
CA THR A 191 16.36 13.66 21.27
C THR A 191 17.30 13.55 22.49
N GLY A 192 18.57 13.92 22.30
CA GLY A 192 19.59 13.81 23.34
C GLY A 192 20.26 12.43 23.40
N ASN A 193 20.61 11.96 24.60
CA ASN A 193 21.26 10.66 24.84
C ASN A 193 20.25 9.48 24.98
N ASP A 194 18.95 9.76 24.98
CA ASP A 194 17.91 8.73 25.14
C ASP A 194 17.25 8.39 23.80
N PHE A 195 17.01 7.11 23.57
CA PHE A 195 16.31 6.58 22.40
C PHE A 195 14.82 6.41 22.71
N ILE A 196 13.95 7.18 22.07
CA ILE A 196 12.51 6.92 22.06
C ILE A 196 12.17 6.33 20.69
N GLY A 197 11.87 5.03 20.66
CA GLY A 197 11.58 4.29 19.43
C GLY A 197 10.18 3.67 19.42
N SER A 198 9.54 3.63 18.26
CA SER A 198 8.36 2.83 18.00
C SER A 198 8.77 1.55 17.28
N VAL A 199 8.52 0.40 17.91
CA VAL A 199 8.82 -0.92 17.35
C VAL A 199 7.59 -1.39 16.59
N SER A 200 7.70 -1.53 15.26
CA SER A 200 6.70 -2.20 14.44
C SER A 200 7.29 -3.51 13.92
N THR A 201 6.92 -4.62 14.56
CA THR A 201 7.23 -5.97 14.09
C THR A 201 6.18 -6.41 13.09
N SER A 202 6.55 -6.54 11.81
CA SER A 202 5.80 -7.33 10.83
C SER A 202 6.01 -8.82 11.16
N CYS A 203 4.94 -9.49 11.58
CA CYS A 203 4.81 -10.94 11.63
C CYS A 203 3.92 -11.40 10.48
#